data_AF-A0A2V5U3D2-F1
#
_entry.id   AF-A0A2V5U3D2-F1
#
_cell.length_a   1.000
_cell.length_b   1.000
_cell.length_c   1.000
_cell.angle_alpha   90.00
_cell.angle_beta   90.00
_cell.angle_gamma   90.00
#
_symmetry.space_group_name_H-M   'P 1'
#
loop_
_entity.id
_entity.type
_entity.pdbx_description
1 polymer ?
#
loop_
_entity_poly.entity_id
_entity_poly.type
_entity_poly.pdbx_seq_one_letter_code
_entity_poly.pdbx_strand_id
1 'polypeptide(L)' 'MFGFLGGLEVIFLVLFGGLIGLACFAIWIWMLIDCLTNDGIPGSEKVAWVLVILFTHFLGALIYFFVGRPKRKAA' A
#
# COMPACT_ATOMS: atom_id res chain seq x y z
N MET A 1 -9.09 -26.34 -24.84
CA MET A 1 -9.12 -24.85 -24.75
C MET A 1 -8.08 -24.29 -23.76
N PHE A 2 -6.89 -24.91 -23.62
CA PHE A 2 -5.78 -24.42 -22.77
C PHE A 2 -4.42 -24.78 -23.40
N GLY A 3 -4.30 -24.58 -24.71
CA GLY A 3 -3.19 -25.15 -25.47
C GLY A 3 -2.57 -24.15 -26.42
N PHE A 4 -2.12 -22.98 -25.91
CA PHE A 4 -1.12 -22.15 -26.59
C PHE A 4 -0.59 -21.00 -25.72
N LEU A 5 -0.34 -21.19 -24.42
CA LEU A 5 0.40 -20.19 -23.62
C LEU A 5 1.88 -20.28 -24.02
N GLY A 6 2.23 -19.66 -25.15
CA GLY A 6 3.61 -19.52 -25.60
C GLY A 6 4.42 -18.78 -24.54
N GLY A 7 5.71 -19.11 -24.39
CA GLY A 7 6.55 -18.56 -23.32
C GLY A 7 6.53 -17.01 -23.21
N LEU A 8 6.25 -16.31 -24.30
CA LEU A 8 6.05 -14.85 -24.32
C LEU A 8 4.85 -14.38 -23.49
N GLU A 9 3.72 -15.09 -23.50
CA GLU A 9 2.53 -14.73 -22.71
C GLU A 9 2.81 -14.89 -21.21
N VAL A 10 3.54 -15.94 -20.83
CA VAL A 10 3.96 -16.18 -19.45
C VAL A 10 4.94 -15.09 -18.98
N ILE A 11 5.91 -14.72 -19.82
CA ILE A 11 6.85 -13.62 -19.51
C ILE A 11 6.08 -12.32 -19.31
N PHE A 12 5.13 -12.01 -20.19
CA PHE A 12 4.31 -10.81 -20.07
C PHE A 12 3.52 -10.78 -18.75
N LEU A 13 2.86 -11.89 -18.39
CA LEU A 13 2.11 -11.99 -17.13
C LEU A 13 3.00 -11.83 -15.90
N VAL A 14 4.21 -12.40 -15.90
CA VAL A 14 5.16 -12.28 -14.79
C VAL A 14 5.67 -10.85 -14.65
N LEU A 15 6.05 -10.20 -15.77
CA LEU A 15 6.52 -8.82 -15.74
C LEU A 15 5.42 -7.85 -15.30
N PHE A 16 4.22 -8.01 -15.84
CA PHE A 16 3.07 -7.16 -15.52
C PHE A 16 2.62 -7.37 -14.06
N GLY A 17 2.50 -8.63 -13.63
CA GLY A 17 2.16 -8.97 -12.23
C GLY A 17 3.22 -8.49 -11.25
N GLY A 18 4.50 -8.63 -11.60
CA GLY A 18 5.62 -8.12 -10.81
C GLY A 18 5.59 -6.60 -10.66
N LEU A 19 5.29 -5.87 -11.74
CA LEU A 19 5.16 -4.42 -11.71
C LEU A 19 4.00 -3.97 -10.80
N ILE A 20 2.85 -4.65 -10.88
CA ILE A 20 1.70 -4.39 -9.98
C ILE A 20 2.08 -4.69 -8.53
N GLY A 21 2.73 -5.82 -8.26
CA GLY A 21 3.19 -6.18 -6.92
C GLY A 21 4.13 -5.12 -6.34
N LEU A 22 5.07 -4.63 -7.15
CA LEU A 22 5.99 -3.55 -6.76
C LEU A 22 5.25 -2.24 -6.49
N ALA A 23 4.26 -1.88 -7.31
CA ALA A 23 3.44 -0.69 -7.09
C ALA A 23 2.62 -0.79 -5.80
N CYS A 24 1.99 -1.93 -5.53
CA CYS A 24 1.28 -2.19 -4.28
C CYS A 24 2.20 -2.10 -3.07
N PHE A 25 3.42 -2.65 -3.17
CA PHE A 25 4.42 -2.56 -2.12
C PHE A 25 4.91 -1.13 -1.88
N ALA A 26 5.15 -0.37 -2.95
CA ALA A 26 5.52 1.04 -2.86
C ALA A 26 4.42 1.89 -2.20
N ILE A 27 3.14 1.66 -2.57
CA ILE A 27 1.99 2.32 -1.93
C ILE A 27 1.94 1.98 -0.44
N TRP A 28 2.16 0.71 -0.08
CA TRP A 28 2.16 0.28 1.30
C TRP A 28 3.23 0.99 2.14
N ILE A 29 4.49 0.99 1.67
CA ILE A 29 5.59 1.72 2.33
C ILE A 29 5.27 3.21 2.42
N TRP A 30 4.78 3.80 1.34
CA TRP A 30 4.48 5.23 1.31
C TRP A 30 3.41 5.61 2.34
N MET A 31 2.36 4.79 2.52
CA MET A 31 1.34 5.03 3.55
C MET A 31 1.88 4.87 4.96
N LEU A 32 2.82 3.95 5.18
CA LEU A 32 3.48 3.82 6.47
C LEU A 32 4.30 5.08 6.81
N ILE A 33 5.04 5.61 5.83
CA ILE A 33 5.82 6.85 5.98
C ILE A 33 4.89 8.05 6.21
N ASP A 34 3.80 8.17 5.45
CA ASP A 34 2.81 9.24 5.62
C ASP A 34 2.22 9.21 7.04
N CYS A 35 1.83 8.03 7.53
CA CYS A 35 1.32 7.86 8.90
C CYS A 35 2.34 8.28 9.97
N LEU A 36 3.60 7.87 9.83
CA LEU A 36 4.65 8.22 10.79
C LEU A 36 4.95 9.73 10.79
N THR A 37 4.94 10.37 9.63
CA THR A 37 5.28 11.79 9.43
C THR A 37 4.08 12.76 9.50
N ASN A 38 2.88 12.25 9.78
CA ASN A 38 1.69 13.07 9.96
C ASN A 38 1.56 13.50 11.43
N ASP A 39 1.91 14.75 11.72
CA ASP A 39 1.80 15.35 13.06
C ASP A 39 0.35 15.69 13.44
N GLY A 40 -0.59 15.57 12.50
CA GLY A 40 -2.02 15.73 12.76
C GLY A 40 -2.67 14.54 13.46
N ILE A 41 -1.97 13.40 13.55
CA ILE A 41 -2.46 12.18 14.21
C ILE A 41 -1.92 12.11 15.64
N PRO A 42 -2.80 12.03 16.67
CA PRO A 42 -2.37 11.81 18.06
C PRO A 42 -1.47 10.58 18.20
N GLY A 43 -0.49 10.63 19.12
CA GLY A 43 0.53 9.57 19.23
C GLY A 43 -0.02 8.15 19.44
N SER A 44 -1.04 7.98 20.28
CA SER A 44 -1.68 6.67 20.51
C SER A 44 -2.41 6.15 19.26
N GLU A 45 -3.12 7.04 18.54
CA GLU A 45 -3.83 6.70 17.31
C GLU A 45 -2.84 6.38 16.17
N LYS A 46 -1.73 7.11 16.11
CA LYS A 46 -0.65 6.87 15.14
C LYS A 46 -0.09 5.45 15.29
N VAL A 47 0.13 4.99 16.52
CA VAL A 47 0.60 3.62 16.77
C VAL A 47 -0.45 2.60 16.29
N ALA A 48 -1.74 2.83 16.55
CA ALA A 48 -2.80 1.94 16.07
C ALA A 48 -2.82 1.85 14.53
N TRP A 49 -2.75 2.99 13.83
CA TRP A 49 -2.70 3.03 12.37
C TRP A 49 -1.45 2.35 11.80
N VAL A 50 -0.28 2.58 12.41
CA VAL A 50 0.96 1.89 12.01
C VAL A 50 0.79 0.37 12.12
N LEU A 51 0.20 -0.13 13.20
CA LEU A 51 -0.04 -1.57 13.37
C LEU A 51 -1.03 -2.10 12.32
N VAL A 52 -2.12 -1.37 12.05
CA VAL A 52 -3.09 -1.74 11.01
C VAL A 52 -2.41 -1.82 9.65
N ILE A 53 -1.68 -0.79 9.23
CA ILE A 53 -0.96 -0.76 7.95
C ILE A 53 0.06 -1.90 7.88
N LEU A 54 0.83 -2.11 8.96
CA LEU A 54 1.88 -3.13 9.01
C LEU A 54 1.32 -4.55 8.88
N PHE A 55 0.28 -4.90 9.64
CA PHE A 55 -0.25 -6.28 9.65
C PHE A 55 -1.16 -6.58 8.46
N THR A 56 -1.92 -5.61 7.97
CA THR A 56 -2.88 -5.83 6.88
C THR A 56 -2.34 -5.44 5.49
N HIS A 57 -1.06 -5.03 5.43
CA HIS A 57 -0.34 -4.70 4.20
C HIS A 57 -1.11 -3.70 3.31
N PHE A 58 -1.26 -4.01 2.02
CA PHE A 58 -1.92 -3.16 1.04
C PHE A 58 -3.34 -2.75 1.46
N LEU A 59 -4.08 -3.64 2.14
CA LEU A 59 -5.42 -3.33 2.60
C LEU A 59 -5.40 -2.23 3.69
N GLY A 60 -4.48 -2.33 4.65
CA GLY A 60 -4.31 -1.32 5.70
C GLY A 60 -3.85 0.02 5.15
N ALA A 61 -2.96 -0.01 4.16
CA ALA A 61 -2.53 1.19 3.43
C ALA A 61 -3.72 1.89 2.76
N LEU A 62 -4.62 1.15 2.10
CA LEU A 62 -5.83 1.71 1.49
C LEU A 62 -6.79 2.27 2.55
N ILE A 63 -7.06 1.53 3.64
CA ILE A 63 -7.95 2.01 4.71
C ILE A 63 -7.39 3.29 5.33
N TYR A 64 -6.09 3.33 5.62
CA TYR A 64 -5.43 4.53 6.11
C TYR A 64 -5.59 5.71 5.14
N PHE A 65 -5.34 5.47 3.84
CA PHE A 65 -5.43 6.51 2.81
C PHE A 65 -6.82 7.15 2.73
N PHE A 66 -7.90 6.36 2.82
CA PHE A 66 -9.27 6.87 2.70
C PHE A 66 -9.88 7.36 4.00
N VAL A 67 -9.54 6.75 5.14
CA VAL A 67 -10.23 6.97 6.43
C VAL A 67 -9.29 7.55 7.49
N GLY A 68 -8.10 6.97 7.62
CA GLY A 68 -7.17 7.25 8.71
C GLY A 68 -6.28 8.47 8.54
N ARG A 69 -6.36 9.16 7.40
CA ARG A 69 -5.49 10.28 7.06
C ARG A 69 -6.18 11.62 7.34
N PRO A 70 -6.09 12.19 8.56
CA PRO A 70 -6.56 13.54 8.80
C PRO A 70 -5.79 14.52 7.93
N LYS A 71 -6.50 15.53 7.39
CA LYS A 71 -5.87 16.61 6.64
C LYS A 71 -4.81 17.26 7.53
N ARG A 72 -3.57 17.33 7.04
CA ARG A 72 -2.49 18.07 7.71
C ARG A 72 -3.06 19.44 8.07
N LYS A 73 -3.03 19.81 9.35
CA LYS A 73 -3.34 21.18 9.75
C LYS A 73 -2.36 22.06 8.99
N ALA A 74 -2.86 22.92 8.11
CA ALA A 74 -2.03 23.94 7.49
C ALA A 74 -1.45 24.77 8.65
N ALA A 75 -0.12 24.82 8.72
CA ALA A 75 0.58 25.65 9.69
C ALA A 75 0.23 27.14 9.47
#